data_AF-A0A951E9U2-F1
#
_entry.id   AF-A0A951E9U2-F1
#
_cell.length_a   1.000
_cell.length_b   1.000
_cell.length_c   1.000
_cell.angle_alpha   90.00
_cell.angle_beta   90.00
_cell.angle_gamma   90.00
#
_symmetry.space_group_name_H-M   'P 1'
#
loop_
_entity.id
_entity.type
_entity.pdbx_description
1 polymer ?
#
loop_
_entity_poly.entity_id
_entity_poly.type
_entity_poly.pdbx_seq_one_letter_code
_entity_poly.pdbx_strand_id
1 'polypeptide(L)'
;MSGTAPPGWPPHVRPIDIEDLGRVGISADNELFWDGRRVEVRRRLSLTKIEKAIALLVSLCAVLGGIGGFMTGINNASVFFCARDIHALSCPASHPP
;
A
#
# COMPACT_ATOMS: atom_id res chain seq x y z
N MET A 1 11.73 -4.71 -44.36
CA MET A 1 10.59 -5.60 -44.66
C MET A 1 9.48 -5.21 -43.72
N SER A 2 8.39 -4.60 -44.19
CA SER A 2 7.31 -4.10 -43.34
C SER A 2 6.45 -5.27 -42.83
N GLY A 3 6.78 -5.77 -41.64
CA GLY A 3 6.01 -6.80 -40.95
C GLY A 3 4.63 -6.26 -40.54
N THR A 4 3.57 -6.99 -40.90
CA THR A 4 2.23 -6.75 -40.38
C THR A 4 2.26 -6.82 -38.85
N ALA A 5 1.68 -5.81 -38.18
CA ALA A 5 1.66 -5.75 -36.72
C ALA A 5 1.07 -7.06 -36.15
N PRO A 6 1.69 -7.67 -35.12
CA PRO A 6 1.20 -8.91 -34.53
C PRO A 6 -0.26 -8.78 -34.06
N PRO A 7 -1.08 -9.84 -34.19
CA PRO A 7 -2.47 -9.80 -33.74
C PRO A 7 -2.54 -9.47 -32.23
N GLY A 8 -3.31 -8.43 -31.89
CA GLY A 8 -3.50 -7.96 -30.51
C GLY A 8 -2.76 -6.68 -30.14
N TRP A 9 -1.95 -6.11 -31.04
CA TRP A 9 -1.34 -4.80 -30.80
C TRP A 9 -2.37 -3.66 -30.95
N PRO A 10 -2.34 -2.62 -30.10
CA PRO A 10 -3.21 -1.46 -30.24
C PRO A 10 -3.00 -0.76 -31.59
N PRO A 11 -4.02 -0.08 -32.16
CA PRO A 11 -4.02 0.46 -33.53
C PRO A 11 -2.96 1.53 -33.82
N HIS A 12 -2.20 1.97 -32.82
CA HIS A 12 -1.13 2.97 -32.95
C HIS A 12 0.25 2.46 -32.51
N VAL A 13 0.38 1.16 -32.21
CA VAL A 13 1.67 0.56 -31.84
C VAL A 13 2.31 -0.02 -33.10
N ARG A 14 3.53 0.43 -33.40
CA ARG A 14 4.34 -0.04 -34.52
C ARG A 14 5.44 -0.98 -34.02
N PRO A 15 5.74 -2.09 -34.74
CA PRO A 15 6.86 -2.95 -34.40
C PRO A 15 8.17 -2.18 -34.46
N ILE A 16 9.14 -2.60 -33.65
CA ILE A 16 10.48 -2.04 -33.63
C ILE A 16 11.24 -2.61 -34.84
N ASP A 17 11.63 -1.75 -35.78
CA ASP A 17 12.51 -2.13 -36.90
C ASP A 17 14.00 -1.95 -36.52
N ILE A 18 14.90 -2.47 -37.35
CA ILE A 18 16.36 -2.42 -37.14
C ILE A 18 16.85 -0.98 -36.98
N GLU A 19 16.27 -0.03 -37.71
CA GLU A 19 16.59 1.39 -37.62
C GLU A 19 16.08 2.03 -36.32
N ASP A 20 15.07 1.43 -35.67
CA ASP A 20 14.52 1.90 -34.40
C ASP A 20 15.29 1.36 -33.19
N LEU A 21 16.13 0.33 -33.33
CA LEU A 21 16.98 -0.17 -32.23
C LEU A 21 17.95 0.90 -31.70
N GLY A 22 18.40 1.82 -32.56
CA GLY A 22 19.26 2.93 -32.15
C GLY A 22 18.59 3.93 -31.19
N ARG A 23 17.26 3.85 -31.02
CA ARG A 23 16.49 4.68 -30.09
C ARG A 23 16.38 4.04 -28.70
N VAL A 24 16.78 2.77 -28.56
CA VAL A 24 16.80 2.06 -27.28
C VAL A 24 18.14 2.24 -26.61
N GLY A 25 18.13 2.76 -25.38
CA GLY A 25 19.31 2.93 -24.57
C GLY A 25 19.15 2.26 -23.21
N ILE A 26 20.27 1.85 -22.62
CA ILE A 26 20.33 1.44 -21.22
C ILE A 26 21.24 2.42 -20.50
N SER A 27 20.75 3.03 -19.42
CA SER A 27 21.57 3.92 -18.56
C SER A 27 22.56 3.10 -17.71
N ALA A 28 23.57 3.75 -17.13
CA ALA A 28 24.49 3.16 -16.17
C ALA A 28 23.77 2.51 -14.96
N ASP A 29 22.58 3.01 -14.63
CA ASP A 29 21.72 2.50 -13.56
C ASP A 29 20.81 1.33 -14.00
N ASN A 30 21.07 0.70 -15.15
CA ASN A 30 20.26 -0.38 -15.75
C ASN A 30 18.80 0.01 -16.06
N GLU A 31 18.55 1.28 -16.28
CA GLU A 31 17.23 1.78 -16.67
C GLU A 31 17.06 1.74 -18.20
N LEU A 32 15.90 1.27 -18.66
CA LEU A 32 15.57 1.24 -20.09
C LEU A 32 15.08 2.62 -20.54
N PHE A 33 15.70 3.16 -21.58
CA PHE A 33 15.32 4.41 -22.23
C PHE A 33 14.85 4.13 -23.66
N TRP A 34 13.80 4.84 -24.06
CA TRP A 34 13.28 4.88 -25.41
C TRP A 34 13.28 6.33 -25.89
N ASP A 35 14.03 6.64 -26.94
CA ASP A 35 14.12 7.98 -27.53
C ASP A 35 14.51 9.06 -26.47
N GLY A 36 15.46 8.71 -25.60
CA GLY A 36 15.90 9.56 -24.49
C GLY A 36 14.92 9.69 -23.33
N ARG A 37 13.78 8.98 -23.35
CA ARG A 37 12.79 8.97 -22.25
C ARG A 37 12.84 7.66 -21.48
N ARG A 38 12.81 7.74 -20.15
CA ARG A 38 12.77 6.57 -19.28
C ARG A 38 11.48 5.77 -19.50
N VAL A 39 11.62 4.47 -19.78
CA VAL A 39 10.51 3.54 -19.91
C VAL A 39 10.16 2.99 -18.54
N GLU A 40 9.20 3.62 -17.87
CA GLU A 40 8.68 3.11 -16.60
C GLU A 40 7.54 2.13 -16.86
N VAL A 41 7.74 0.86 -16.49
CA VAL A 41 6.61 -0.07 -16.37
C VAL A 41 5.82 0.32 -15.12
N ARG A 42 4.88 1.25 -15.28
CA ARG A 42 3.95 1.61 -14.21
C ARG A 42 2.99 0.44 -14.00
N ARG A 43 3.29 -0.41 -13.02
CA ARG A 43 2.28 -1.28 -12.39
C ARG A 43 1.33 -0.36 -11.63
N ARG A 44 0.33 0.18 -12.32
CA ARG A 44 -0.79 0.82 -11.66
C ARG A 44 -1.50 -0.27 -10.87
N LEU A 45 -1.44 -0.17 -9.54
CA LEU A 45 -2.31 -0.89 -8.63
C LEU A 45 -3.75 -0.47 -8.94
N SER A 46 -4.32 -1.12 -9.94
CA SER A 46 -5.73 -1.04 -10.31
C SER A 46 -6.49 -1.89 -9.29
N LEU A 47 -6.59 -1.42 -8.05
CA LEU A 47 -7.55 -2.00 -7.13
C LEU A 47 -8.93 -1.76 -7.72
N THR A 48 -9.63 -2.84 -8.01
CA THR A 48 -11.04 -2.78 -8.38
C THR A 48 -11.81 -2.04 -7.27
N LYS A 49 -12.90 -1.34 -7.63
CA LYS A 49 -13.66 -0.51 -6.68
C LYS A 49 -14.09 -1.29 -5.42
N ILE A 50 -14.31 -2.60 -5.58
CA ILE A 50 -14.68 -3.53 -4.51
C ILE A 50 -13.49 -3.80 -3.57
N GLU A 51 -12.30 -4.08 -4.10
CA GLU A 51 -11.09 -4.28 -3.28
C GLU A 51 -10.79 -3.04 -2.43
N LYS A 52 -10.98 -1.84 -2.99
CA LYS A 52 -10.82 -0.59 -2.23
C LYS A 52 -11.85 -0.44 -1.11
N ALA A 53 -13.10 -0.84 -1.34
CA ALA A 53 -14.16 -0.79 -0.33
C ALA A 53 -13.90 -1.78 0.82
N ILE A 54 -13.48 -3.00 0.50
CA ILE A 54 -13.14 -4.03 1.49
C ILE A 54 -11.91 -3.59 2.31
N ALA A 55 -10.86 -3.07 1.66
CA ALA A 55 -9.67 -2.58 2.34
C ALA A 55 -10.00 -1.45 3.34
N LEU A 56 -10.89 -0.53 2.97
CA LEU A 56 -11.37 0.53 3.85
C LEU A 56 -12.13 -0.02 5.06
N LEU A 57 -13.03 -0.97 4.84
CA LEU A 57 -13.82 -1.59 5.91
C LEU A 57 -12.93 -2.29 6.93
N VAL A 58 -12.00 -3.14 6.46
CA VAL A 58 -11.07 -3.88 7.32
C VAL A 58 -10.18 -2.93 8.11
N SER A 59 -9.66 -1.88 7.45
CA SER A 59 -8.85 -0.85 8.10
C SER A 59 -9.61 -0.16 9.24
N LEU A 60 -10.87 0.23 9.00
CA LEU A 60 -11.69 0.88 10.01
C LEU A 60 -11.96 -0.04 11.22
N CYS A 61 -12.31 -1.30 10.96
CA CYS A 61 -12.52 -2.29 12.02
C CYS A 61 -11.25 -2.52 12.86
N ALA A 62 -10.09 -2.61 12.21
CA ALA A 62 -8.81 -2.79 12.90
C ALA A 62 -8.46 -1.60 13.80
N VAL A 63 -8.69 -0.37 13.32
CA VAL A 63 -8.44 0.84 14.11
C VAL A 63 -9.37 0.91 15.32
N LEU A 64 -10.67 0.69 15.12
CA LEU A 64 -11.65 0.72 16.21
C LEU A 64 -11.38 -0.38 17.25
N GLY A 65 -11.08 -1.60 16.78
CA GLY A 65 -10.71 -2.72 17.65
C GLY A 65 -9.42 -2.46 18.42
N GLY A 66 -8.42 -1.87 17.78
CA GLY A 66 -7.16 -1.49 18.42
C GLY A 66 -7.34 -0.46 19.53
N ILE A 67 -8.14 0.58 19.29
CA ILE A 67 -8.44 1.60 20.30
C ILE A 67 -9.21 0.99 21.48
N GLY A 68 -10.26 0.20 21.21
CA GLY A 68 -11.05 -0.45 22.26
C GLY A 68 -10.24 -1.42 23.11
N GLY A 69 -9.39 -2.24 22.47
CA GLY A 69 -8.49 -3.15 23.15
C GLY A 69 -7.47 -2.42 24.02
N PHE A 70 -6.91 -1.32 23.52
CA PHE A 70 -5.97 -0.49 24.27
C PHE A 70 -6.60 0.14 25.51
N MET A 71 -7.78 0.75 25.38
CA MET A 71 -8.51 1.34 26.53
C MET A 71 -8.87 0.30 27.58
N THR A 72 -9.37 -0.87 27.14
CA THR A 72 -9.69 -1.99 28.03
C THR A 72 -8.43 -2.50 28.76
N GLY A 73 -7.30 -2.56 28.05
CA GLY A 73 -6.01 -2.92 28.61
C GLY A 73 -5.55 -1.94 29.71
N ILE A 74 -5.63 -0.63 29.47
CA ILE A 74 -5.31 0.38 30.48
C ILE A 74 -6.21 0.25 31.70
N ASN A 75 -7.52 0.06 31.50
CA ASN A 75 -8.47 -0.09 32.61
C ASN A 75 -8.15 -1.33 33.47
N ASN A 76 -7.80 -2.46 32.85
CA ASN A 76 -7.45 -3.66 33.59
C ASN A 76 -6.09 -3.51 34.29
N ALA A 77 -5.12 -2.82 33.66
CA ALA A 77 -3.82 -2.54 34.25
C ALA A 77 -3.93 -1.61 35.46
N SER A 78 -4.78 -0.58 35.40
CA SER A 78 -4.96 0.35 36.52
C SER A 78 -5.51 -0.36 37.75
N VAL A 79 -6.52 -1.23 37.61
CA VAL A 79 -7.06 -2.02 38.73
C VAL A 79 -5.97 -2.92 39.35
N PHE A 80 -5.17 -3.60 38.52
CA PHE A 80 -4.09 -4.47 38.99
C PHE A 80 -3.01 -3.69 39.77
N PHE A 81 -2.58 -2.54 39.25
CA PHE A 81 -1.54 -1.74 39.92
C PHE A 81 -2.02 -1.10 41.22
N CYS A 82 -3.28 -0.68 41.29
CA CYS A 82 -3.86 -0.18 42.54
C CYS A 82 -3.92 -1.27 43.62
N ALA A 83 -4.17 -2.53 43.23
CA ALA A 83 -4.10 -3.66 44.18
C ALA A 83 -2.67 -3.97 44.66
N ARG A 84 -1.64 -3.38 44.06
CA ARG A 84 -0.21 -3.61 44.38
C ARG A 84 0.52 -2.37 44.88
N ASP A 85 -0.20 -1.28 45.16
CA ASP A 85 0.37 0.00 45.62
C ASP A 85 1.40 0.60 44.63
N ILE A 86 1.20 0.37 43.33
CA ILE A 86 2.06 0.91 42.27
C ILE A 86 1.35 2.11 41.64
N HIS A 87 1.82 3.33 41.94
CA HIS A 87 1.16 4.58 41.52
C HIS A 87 1.50 5.05 40.09
N ALA A 88 1.78 4.13 39.17
CA ALA A 88 2.14 4.46 37.78
C ALA A 88 0.94 4.88 36.91
N LEU A 89 -0.28 4.48 37.30
CA LEU A 89 -1.54 4.80 36.62
C LEU A 89 -2.58 5.26 37.64
N SER A 90 -3.52 6.10 37.20
CA SER A 90 -4.62 6.58 38.06
C SER A 90 -5.57 5.44 38.42
N CYS A 91 -5.90 5.31 39.70
CA CYS A 91 -6.93 4.37 40.14
C CYS A 91 -8.31 4.86 39.68
N PRO A 92 -9.20 3.96 39.25
CA PRO A 92 -10.59 4.33 39.00
C PRO A 92 -11.19 4.89 40.29
N ALA A 93 -12.03 5.93 40.17
CA ALA A 93 -12.75 6.48 41.31
C ALA A 93 -13.53 5.34 41.98
N SER A 94 -13.29 5.11 43.27
CA SER A 94 -14.00 4.12 44.06
C SER A 94 -15.50 4.37 43.92
N HIS A 95 -16.25 3.36 43.50
CA HIS A 95 -17.71 3.39 43.57
C HIS A 95 -18.10 3.66 45.04
N PRO A 96 -18.84 4.73 45.36
CA PRO A 96 -19.39 4.88 46.71
C PRO A 96 -20.38 3.72 46.97
N PRO A 97 -20.52 3.31 48.25
CA PRO A 97 -21.31 2.13 48.65
C PRO A 97 -22.78 2.20 48.26
#